data_AF-A0A9P8L960-F1
#
_entry.id   AF-A0A9P8L960-F1
#
_cell.length_a   1.000
_cell.length_b   1.000
_cell.length_c   1.000
_cell.angle_alpha   90.00
_cell.angle_beta   90.00
_cell.angle_gamma   90.00
#
_symmetry.space_group_name_H-M   'P 1'
#
loop_
_entity.id
_entity.type
_entity.pdbx_description
1 polymer ?
#
loop_
_entity_poly.entity_id
_entity_poly.type
_entity_poly.pdbx_seq_one_letter_code
_entity_poly.pdbx_strand_id
1 'polypeptide(L)'
;MSACSRSYGISVSEPFSNVIHDNRDRVTDPINNTITAKDQLRWLIKKGDLMLSNQPKIKREWFTISFQEHSPRDGAIPIYSYDYDDLPSRCGNALNELTPIHTLNYDLKDLPIEQFRLRQRPGLPLPFYAASLSLTMNLDPRQLLVELRWKDTVLCSVTIGV
;
A
#
# COMPACT_ATOMS: atom_id res chain seq x y z
N MET A 1 -22.14 13.36 14.00
CA MET A 1 -20.74 13.37 13.52
C MET A 1 -19.93 12.58 14.52
N SER A 2 -19.15 11.63 14.06
CA SER A 2 -18.28 10.81 14.92
C SER A 2 -16.85 10.96 14.44
N ALA A 3 -15.92 11.06 15.37
CA ALA A 3 -14.50 10.99 15.04
C ALA A 3 -14.11 9.53 14.83
N CYS A 4 -13.21 9.25 13.90
CA CYS A 4 -12.62 7.92 13.76
C CYS A 4 -11.87 7.54 15.04
N SER A 5 -12.16 6.37 15.61
CA SER A 5 -11.55 5.89 16.86
C SER A 5 -10.12 5.37 16.68
N ARG A 6 -9.75 5.01 15.44
CA ARG A 6 -8.49 4.36 15.08
C ARG A 6 -7.87 4.97 13.83
N SER A 7 -6.58 4.77 13.65
CA SER A 7 -5.91 5.04 12.38
C SER A 7 -5.85 3.76 11.54
N TYR A 8 -5.99 3.90 10.22
CA TYR A 8 -5.92 2.80 9.26
C TYR A 8 -4.85 3.09 8.21
N GLY A 9 -4.00 2.09 7.96
CA GLY A 9 -2.86 2.24 7.08
C GLY A 9 -2.43 0.95 6.42
N ILE A 10 -1.49 1.08 5.51
CA ILE A 10 -0.88 -0.03 4.78
C ILE A 10 0.64 0.03 4.92
N SER A 11 1.29 -1.12 4.74
CA SER A 11 2.74 -1.18 4.58
C SER A 11 3.09 -1.27 3.11
N VAL A 12 3.93 -0.36 2.63
CA VAL A 12 4.40 -0.32 1.25
C VAL A 12 5.90 -0.01 1.21
N SER A 13 6.56 -0.46 0.15
CA SER A 13 7.91 0.01 -0.17
C SER A 13 7.82 1.32 -0.95
N GLU A 14 8.66 2.30 -0.61
CA GLU A 14 8.70 3.60 -1.30
C GLU A 14 10.14 4.00 -1.69
N PRO A 15 10.33 4.96 -2.60
CA PRO A 15 11.67 5.45 -2.92
C PRO A 15 12.43 5.95 -1.69
N PHE A 16 13.68 5.51 -1.54
CA PHE A 16 14.49 5.89 -0.38
C PHE A 16 14.88 7.38 -0.42
N SER A 17 14.96 7.99 0.76
CA SER A 17 15.33 9.39 0.95
C SER A 17 16.10 9.51 2.25
N ASN A 18 17.36 9.94 2.19
CA ASN A 18 18.20 10.09 3.38
C ASN A 18 17.68 11.16 4.37
N VAL A 19 16.72 11.99 3.94
CA VAL A 19 16.11 13.03 4.79
C VAL A 19 14.94 12.48 5.60
N ILE A 20 14.21 11.51 5.05
CA ILE A 20 12.95 11.00 5.61
C ILE A 20 13.15 9.63 6.27
N HIS A 21 14.01 8.81 5.68
CA HIS A 21 14.15 7.39 6.02
C HIS A 21 15.46 7.12 6.76
N ASP A 22 15.43 6.11 7.65
CA ASP A 22 16.62 5.61 8.31
C ASP A 22 17.46 4.79 7.30
N ASN A 23 18.78 4.96 7.32
CA ASN A 23 19.70 4.17 6.48
C ASN A 23 19.55 2.66 6.67
N ARG A 24 19.02 2.20 7.81
CA ARG A 24 18.73 0.78 8.07
C ARG A 24 17.57 0.24 7.22
N ASP A 25 16.65 1.11 6.80
CA ASP A 25 15.50 0.74 5.98
C ASP A 25 15.83 0.70 4.48
N ARG A 26 17.07 1.09 4.14
CA ARG A 26 17.58 1.17 2.77
C ARG A 26 17.77 -0.23 2.18
N VAL A 27 16.95 -0.57 1.20
CA VAL A 27 17.01 -1.83 0.45
C VAL A 27 17.10 -1.55 -1.04
N THR A 28 17.99 -2.24 -1.73
CA THR A 28 18.02 -2.21 -3.19
C THR A 28 17.00 -3.22 -3.72
N ASP A 29 16.01 -2.72 -4.46
CA ASP A 29 15.02 -3.55 -5.15
C ASP A 29 15.74 -4.42 -6.22
N PRO A 30 15.65 -5.76 -6.16
CA PRO A 30 16.39 -6.64 -7.04
C PRO A 30 15.94 -6.59 -8.51
N ILE A 31 14.73 -6.09 -8.78
CA ILE A 31 14.12 -6.10 -10.12
C ILE A 31 14.52 -4.85 -10.89
N ASN A 32 14.44 -3.68 -10.25
CA ASN A 32 14.69 -2.39 -10.90
C ASN A 32 16.01 -1.73 -10.43
N ASN A 33 16.73 -2.35 -9.50
CA ASN A 33 17.98 -1.88 -8.88
C ASN A 33 17.85 -0.48 -8.26
N THR A 34 16.63 -0.06 -7.89
CA THR A 34 16.39 1.22 -7.22
C THR A 34 16.51 1.07 -5.72
N ILE A 35 16.92 2.15 -5.07
CA ILE A 35 17.03 2.17 -3.62
C ILE A 35 15.65 2.55 -3.07
N THR A 36 15.08 1.67 -2.26
CA THR A 36 13.77 1.81 -1.63
C THR A 36 13.89 1.76 -0.11
N ALA A 37 12.94 2.38 0.58
CA ALA A 37 12.68 2.14 2.00
C ALA A 37 11.60 1.05 2.08
N LYS A 38 11.94 -0.09 2.66
CA LYS A 38 10.99 -1.21 2.81
C LYS A 38 10.12 -1.04 4.05
N ASP A 39 8.93 -1.63 4.03
CA ASP A 39 8.04 -1.77 5.19
C ASP A 39 7.67 -0.43 5.86
N GLN A 40 7.46 0.60 5.03
CA GLN A 40 7.06 1.94 5.46
C GLN A 40 5.54 2.00 5.61
N LEU A 41 5.09 2.57 6.73
CA LEU A 41 3.68 2.70 7.04
C LEU A 41 3.11 3.97 6.41
N ARG A 42 2.07 3.78 5.61
CA ARG A 42 1.25 4.85 5.07
C ARG A 42 -0.11 4.84 5.76
N TRP A 43 -0.35 5.84 6.61
CA TRP A 43 -1.65 6.05 7.27
C TRP A 43 -2.57 6.86 6.37
N LEU A 44 -3.57 6.21 5.78
CA LEU A 44 -4.53 6.86 4.88
C LEU A 44 -5.62 7.59 5.66
N ILE A 45 -6.12 6.95 6.72
CA ILE A 45 -7.13 7.50 7.62
C ILE A 45 -6.53 7.57 9.01
N LYS A 46 -6.67 8.72 9.67
CA LYS A 46 -6.11 8.93 11.00
C LYS A 46 -7.21 8.95 12.04
N LYS A 47 -6.90 8.48 13.24
CA LYS A 47 -7.73 8.70 14.42
C LYS A 47 -8.04 10.19 14.57
N GLY A 48 -9.27 10.51 14.93
CA GLY A 48 -9.75 11.88 14.97
C GLY A 48 -10.24 12.43 13.62
N ASP A 49 -10.01 11.75 12.48
CA ASP A 49 -10.62 12.14 11.21
C ASP A 49 -12.14 12.18 11.37
N LEU A 50 -12.74 13.31 10.98
CA LEU A 50 -14.17 13.53 11.07
C LEU A 50 -14.91 12.64 10.06
N MET A 51 -15.85 11.83 10.55
CA MET A 51 -16.78 11.06 9.74
C MET A 51 -18.16 11.73 9.78
N LEU A 52 -18.61 12.18 8.61
CA LEU A 52 -19.95 12.73 8.43
C LEU A 52 -20.91 11.57 8.18
N SER A 53 -22.09 11.60 8.81
CA SER A 53 -23.08 10.53 8.68
C SER A 53 -23.62 10.35 7.26
N ASN A 54 -23.46 11.37 6.41
CA ASN A 54 -23.92 11.39 5.02
C ASN A 54 -22.78 11.38 3.99
N GLN A 55 -21.51 11.44 4.42
CA GLN A 55 -20.36 11.49 3.53
C GLN A 55 -19.23 10.65 4.12
N PRO A 56 -18.95 9.48 3.55
CA PRO A 56 -17.88 8.64 4.07
C PRO A 56 -16.52 9.25 3.70
N LYS A 57 -15.51 8.96 4.53
CA LYS A 57 -14.16 9.47 4.34
C LYS A 57 -13.44 8.62 3.32
N ILE A 58 -13.15 9.20 2.15
CA ILE A 58 -12.45 8.50 1.06
C ILE A 58 -11.00 8.99 1.00
N LYS A 59 -10.07 8.04 1.02
CA LYS A 59 -8.63 8.28 0.88
C LYS A 59 -8.06 7.28 -0.12
N ARG A 60 -7.18 7.77 -0.99
CA ARG A 60 -6.56 6.97 -2.04
C ARG A 60 -5.07 7.15 -2.00
N GLU A 61 -4.35 6.03 -2.06
CA GLU A 61 -2.89 5.98 -2.17
C GLU A 61 -2.50 5.22 -3.44
N TRP A 62 -1.44 5.69 -4.10
CA TRP A 62 -0.87 5.05 -5.28
C TRP A 62 0.50 4.49 -4.95
N PHE A 63 0.80 3.30 -5.45
CA PHE A 63 2.12 2.71 -5.36
C PHE A 63 2.41 1.88 -6.60
N THR A 64 3.69 1.66 -6.88
CA THR A 64 4.15 0.93 -8.05
C THR A 64 4.73 -0.40 -7.62
N ILE A 65 4.29 -1.47 -8.27
CA ILE A 65 4.93 -2.78 -8.18
C ILE A 65 5.75 -3.03 -9.44
N SER A 66 6.90 -3.67 -9.30
CA SER A 66 7.78 -4.04 -10.40
C SER A 66 7.88 -5.57 -10.47
N PHE A 67 7.91 -6.12 -11.68
CA PHE A 67 8.07 -7.56 -11.91
C PHE A 67 8.76 -7.84 -13.24
N GLN A 68 9.39 -9.00 -13.39
CA GLN A 68 9.90 -9.48 -14.68
C GLN A 68 8.84 -10.32 -15.40
N GLU A 69 9.02 -10.54 -16.70
CA GLU A 69 8.06 -11.23 -17.57
C GLU A 69 7.60 -12.59 -17.05
N HIS A 70 8.54 -13.38 -16.55
CA HIS A 70 8.30 -14.75 -16.08
C HIS A 70 8.29 -14.86 -14.54
N SER A 71 8.28 -13.74 -13.83
CA SER A 71 8.18 -13.72 -12.36
C SER A 71 6.72 -13.78 -11.91
N PRO A 72 6.45 -14.22 -10.67
CA PRO A 72 5.15 -14.04 -10.03
C PRO A 72 4.71 -12.57 -10.08
N ARG A 73 3.42 -12.35 -10.40
CA ARG A 73 2.78 -11.04 -10.50
C ARG A 73 1.65 -10.88 -9.47
N ASP A 74 1.71 -11.68 -8.43
CA ASP A 74 0.80 -11.67 -7.28
C ASP A 74 1.52 -11.15 -6.04
N GLY A 75 0.73 -10.72 -5.07
CA GLY A 75 1.26 -10.22 -3.81
C GLY A 75 0.17 -9.96 -2.78
N ALA A 76 0.63 -9.52 -1.61
CA ALA A 76 -0.20 -9.27 -0.44
C ALA A 76 0.08 -7.87 0.12
N ILE A 77 -0.98 -7.16 0.51
CA ILE A 77 -0.90 -5.83 1.13
C ILE A 77 -1.61 -5.91 2.48
N PRO A 78 -0.86 -5.96 3.60
CA PRO A 78 -1.47 -5.94 4.91
C PRO A 78 -2.06 -4.55 5.21
N ILE A 79 -3.26 -4.56 5.79
CA ILE A 79 -3.95 -3.40 6.33
C ILE A 79 -3.83 -3.48 7.85
N TYR A 80 -3.38 -2.38 8.44
CA TYR A 80 -3.18 -2.24 9.87
C TYR A 80 -4.16 -1.23 10.45
N SER A 81 -4.60 -1.49 11.68
CA SER A 81 -5.18 -0.48 12.56
C SER A 81 -4.21 -0.11 13.69
N TYR A 82 -4.34 1.11 14.19
CA TYR A 82 -3.56 1.62 15.31
C TYR A 82 -4.39 2.55 16.19
N ASP A 83 -4.34 2.35 17.51
CA ASP A 83 -5.25 2.97 18.48
C ASP A 83 -4.67 4.26 19.10
N TYR A 84 -3.35 4.45 19.03
CA TYR A 84 -2.66 5.58 19.63
C TYR A 84 -2.47 6.74 18.64
N ASP A 85 -2.13 7.92 19.17
CA ASP A 85 -2.00 9.15 18.39
C ASP A 85 -0.58 9.33 17.80
N ASP A 86 0.42 8.64 18.37
CA ASP A 86 1.82 8.63 17.96
C ASP A 86 2.06 7.60 16.84
N LEU A 87 1.56 7.93 15.65
CA LEU A 87 1.58 7.01 14.52
C LEU A 87 3.00 6.60 14.12
N PRO A 88 3.33 5.30 14.13
CA PRO A 88 4.64 4.83 13.71
C PRO A 88 4.80 5.01 12.20
N SER A 89 6.02 5.34 11.78
CA SER A 89 6.37 5.49 10.35
C SER A 89 6.87 4.19 9.71
N ARG A 90 7.33 3.22 10.51
CA ARG A 90 7.87 1.93 10.04
C ARG A 90 7.18 0.75 10.72
N CYS A 91 6.98 -0.35 10.00
CA CYS A 91 6.52 -1.60 10.62
C CYS A 91 7.53 -2.10 11.65
N GLY A 92 8.82 -2.10 11.33
CA GLY A 92 9.86 -2.73 12.16
C GLY A 92 9.95 -2.24 13.62
N ASN A 93 9.49 -1.02 13.91
CA ASN A 93 9.46 -0.49 15.28
C ASN A 93 8.16 -0.72 16.02
N ALA A 94 7.09 -1.02 15.30
CA ALA A 94 5.73 -1.03 15.84
C ALA A 94 5.03 -2.39 15.64
N LEU A 95 5.76 -3.43 15.24
CA LEU A 95 5.17 -4.77 14.99
C LEU A 95 4.34 -5.29 16.17
N ASN A 96 4.71 -4.97 17.41
CA ASN A 96 3.98 -5.40 18.60
C ASN A 96 2.73 -4.56 18.90
N GLU A 97 2.60 -3.37 18.31
CA GLU A 97 1.54 -2.40 18.57
C GLU A 97 0.58 -2.25 17.39
N LEU A 98 1.02 -2.64 16.18
CA LEU A 98 0.20 -2.68 14.98
C LEU A 98 -0.74 -3.88 15.03
N THR A 99 -2.03 -3.62 14.86
CA THR A 99 -3.02 -4.69 14.72
C THR A 99 -3.30 -4.95 13.24
N PRO A 100 -2.88 -6.09 12.66
CA PRO A 100 -3.27 -6.44 11.30
C PRO A 100 -4.76 -6.79 11.29
N ILE A 101 -5.56 -6.05 10.53
CA ILE A 101 -7.02 -6.25 10.45
C ILE A 101 -7.43 -7.02 9.21
N HIS A 102 -6.64 -6.94 8.12
CA HIS A 102 -6.89 -7.68 6.89
C HIS A 102 -5.65 -7.71 5.99
N THR A 103 -5.61 -8.60 5.00
CA THR A 103 -4.58 -8.64 3.97
C THR A 103 -5.22 -8.73 2.59
N LEU A 104 -4.99 -7.72 1.75
CA LEU A 104 -5.45 -7.72 0.37
C LEU A 104 -4.50 -8.55 -0.48
N ASN A 105 -4.98 -9.65 -1.03
CA ASN A 105 -4.24 -10.43 -2.01
C ASN A 105 -4.63 -9.95 -3.40
N TYR A 106 -3.64 -9.77 -4.27
CA TYR A 106 -3.85 -9.42 -5.67
C TYR A 106 -3.10 -10.39 -6.58
N ASP A 107 -3.65 -10.64 -7.75
CA ASP A 107 -3.00 -11.39 -8.81
C ASP A 107 -3.14 -10.60 -10.13
N LEU A 108 -2.02 -10.35 -10.81
CA LEU A 108 -1.99 -9.69 -12.12
C LEU A 108 -1.66 -10.66 -13.26
N LYS A 109 -1.63 -11.97 -13.02
CA LYS A 109 -1.22 -12.98 -14.03
C LYS A 109 -2.14 -13.01 -15.24
N ASP A 110 -3.45 -12.85 -15.03
CA ASP A 110 -4.45 -12.90 -16.09
C ASP A 110 -4.49 -11.63 -16.95
N LEU A 111 -3.76 -10.59 -16.55
CA LEU A 111 -3.68 -9.34 -17.28
C LEU A 111 -2.59 -9.43 -18.38
N PRO A 112 -2.90 -9.01 -19.63
CA PRO A 112 -1.94 -9.05 -20.73
C PRO A 112 -0.70 -8.20 -20.43
N ILE A 113 0.48 -8.74 -20.71
CA ILE A 113 1.73 -8.13 -20.26
C ILE A 113 2.01 -6.80 -20.96
N GLU A 114 1.53 -6.65 -22.19
CA GLU A 114 1.68 -5.48 -23.04
C GLU A 114 0.96 -4.25 -22.47
N GLN A 115 0.04 -4.47 -21.53
CA GLN A 115 -0.67 -3.39 -20.86
C GLN A 115 0.12 -2.76 -19.70
N PHE A 116 1.19 -3.42 -19.24
CA PHE A 116 2.07 -2.87 -18.22
C PHE A 116 3.14 -1.98 -18.83
N ARG A 117 3.69 -1.08 -18.00
CA ARG A 117 4.73 -0.19 -18.49
C ARG A 117 6.06 -0.93 -18.52
N LEU A 118 6.51 -1.29 -19.72
CA LEU A 118 7.86 -1.81 -19.94
C LEU A 118 8.91 -0.74 -19.57
N ARG A 119 9.94 -1.16 -18.84
CA ARG A 119 11.06 -0.34 -18.42
C ARG A 119 12.36 -1.09 -18.69
N GLN A 120 13.32 -0.38 -19.28
CA GLN A 120 14.71 -0.82 -19.37
C GLN A 120 15.55 0.18 -18.59
N ARG A 121 16.41 -0.32 -17.70
CA ARG A 121 17.38 0.53 -17.01
C ARG A 121 18.79 0.23 -17.54
N PRO A 122 19.61 1.25 -17.82
CA PRO A 122 21.02 1.04 -18.13
C PRO A 122 21.70 0.23 -17.02
N GLY A 123 22.43 -0.81 -17.40
CA GLY A 123 23.15 -1.69 -16.46
C GLY A 123 22.35 -2.88 -15.92
N LEU A 124 21.06 -3.03 -16.26
CA LEU A 124 20.31 -4.26 -16.00
C LEU A 124 20.27 -5.14 -17.25
N PRO A 125 20.47 -6.47 -17.11
CA PRO A 125 20.51 -7.38 -18.25
C PRO A 125 19.12 -7.63 -18.86
N LEU A 126 18.06 -7.50 -18.06
CA LEU A 126 16.69 -7.79 -18.48
C LEU A 126 15.77 -6.57 -18.27
N PRO A 127 14.80 -6.34 -19.17
CA PRO A 127 13.73 -5.39 -18.90
C PRO A 127 12.87 -5.85 -17.73
N PHE A 128 12.13 -4.89 -17.16
CA PHE A 128 11.10 -5.17 -16.17
C PHE A 128 9.82 -4.40 -16.52
N TYR A 129 8.72 -4.83 -15.94
CA TYR A 129 7.41 -4.20 -16.08
C TYR A 129 7.03 -3.51 -14.77
N ALA A 130 6.30 -2.41 -14.89
CA ALA A 130 5.78 -1.67 -13.76
C ALA A 130 4.26 -1.55 -13.85
N ALA A 131 3.58 -1.86 -12.75
CA ALA A 131 2.15 -1.65 -12.57
C ALA A 131 1.89 -0.63 -11.47
N SER A 132 1.19 0.45 -11.80
CA SER A 132 0.74 1.44 -10.81
C SER A 132 -0.62 1.00 -10.27
N LEU A 133 -0.67 0.65 -9.00
CA LEU A 133 -1.88 0.26 -8.29
C LEU A 133 -2.43 1.45 -7.50
N SER A 134 -3.74 1.51 -7.36
CA SER A 134 -4.41 2.43 -6.44
C SER A 134 -5.16 1.66 -5.37
N LEU A 135 -4.91 2.01 -4.12
CA LEU A 135 -5.67 1.52 -2.98
C LEU A 135 -6.56 2.64 -2.47
N THR A 136 -7.86 2.40 -2.41
CA THR A 136 -8.85 3.33 -1.90
C THR A 136 -9.44 2.77 -0.61
N MET A 137 -9.32 3.54 0.47
CA MET A 137 -10.02 3.30 1.74
C MET A 137 -11.21 4.25 1.82
N ASN A 138 -12.39 3.69 2.06
CA ASN A 138 -13.64 4.39 2.19
C ASN A 138 -14.26 4.01 3.54
N LEU A 139 -14.19 4.94 4.50
CA LEU A 139 -14.63 4.70 5.88
C LEU A 139 -15.97 5.38 6.15
N ASP A 140 -16.91 4.59 6.64
CA ASP A 140 -18.17 5.04 7.20
C ASP A 140 -18.26 4.64 8.70
N PRO A 141 -19.30 5.06 9.44
CA PRO A 141 -19.41 4.76 10.88
C PRO A 141 -19.50 3.27 11.26
N ARG A 142 -19.71 2.35 10.31
CA ARG A 142 -19.92 0.92 10.57
C ARG A 142 -18.84 0.04 9.95
N GLN A 143 -18.20 0.51 8.87
CA GLN A 143 -17.28 -0.30 8.10
C GLN A 143 -16.23 0.53 7.38
N LEU A 144 -15.10 -0.12 7.12
CA LEU A 144 -14.04 0.31 6.24
C LEU A 144 -14.11 -0.55 4.96
N LEU A 145 -14.50 0.06 3.85
CA LEU A 145 -14.36 -0.54 2.54
C LEU A 145 -12.95 -0.25 2.01
N VAL A 146 -12.22 -1.29 1.63
CA VAL A 146 -10.92 -1.16 0.98
C VAL A 146 -10.98 -1.79 -0.40
N GLU A 147 -10.53 -1.05 -1.40
CA GLU A 147 -10.56 -1.46 -2.80
C GLU A 147 -9.18 -1.23 -3.43
N LEU A 148 -8.64 -2.28 -4.03
CA LEU A 148 -7.39 -2.24 -4.78
C LEU A 148 -7.71 -2.33 -6.28
N ARG A 149 -7.21 -1.36 -7.05
CA ARG A 149 -7.40 -1.29 -8.50
C ARG A 149 -6.08 -1.19 -9.24
N TRP A 150 -6.10 -1.69 -10.47
CA TRP A 150 -5.14 -1.35 -11.50
C TRP A 150 -5.89 -0.74 -12.69
N LYS A 151 -5.56 0.51 -13.04
CA LYS A 151 -6.35 1.31 -13.99
C LYS A 151 -7.84 1.29 -13.56
N ASP A 152 -8.73 0.86 -14.45
CA ASP A 152 -10.17 0.75 -14.20
C ASP A 152 -10.60 -0.63 -13.70
N THR A 153 -9.67 -1.58 -13.55
CA THR A 153 -9.95 -2.95 -13.09
C THR A 153 -9.82 -3.05 -11.57
N VAL A 154 -10.87 -3.54 -10.91
CA VAL A 154 -10.82 -3.91 -9.49
C VAL A 154 -10.12 -5.25 -9.37
N LEU A 155 -9.01 -5.27 -8.64
CA LEU A 155 -8.24 -6.49 -8.37
C LEU A 155 -8.77 -7.22 -7.14
N CYS A 156 -9.10 -6.45 -6.10
CA CYS A 156 -9.61 -6.96 -4.84
C CYS A 156 -10.46 -5.88 -4.15
N SER A 157 -11.51 -6.28 -3.45
CA SER A 157 -12.28 -5.40 -2.58
C SER A 157 -12.74 -6.16 -1.34
N VAL A 158 -12.67 -5.52 -0.19
CA VAL A 158 -13.08 -6.07 1.09
C VAL A 158 -13.79 -5.03 1.93
N THR A 159 -14.75 -5.48 2.73
CA THR A 159 -15.40 -4.68 3.76
C THR A 159 -14.98 -5.20 5.13
N ILE A 160 -14.45 -4.32 5.96
CA ILE A 160 -13.94 -4.63 7.30
C ILE A 160 -14.83 -3.91 8.31
N GLY A 161 -15.35 -4.62 9.32
CA GLY A 161 -16.08 -3.98 10.43
C GLY A 161 -15.13 -3.16 11.30
N VAL A 162 -15.54 -1.94 11.67
CA VAL A 162 -14.73 -0.99 12.48
C VAL A 162 -15.26 -0.80 13.89
#